data_AF-A0A925UYZ5-F1
#
_entry.id   AF-A0A925UYZ5-F1
#
_cell.length_a   1.000
_cell.length_b   1.000
_cell.length_c   1.000
_cell.angle_alpha   90.00
_cell.angle_beta   90.00
_cell.angle_gamma   90.00
#
_symmetry.space_group_name_H-M   'P 1'
#
loop_
_entity.id
_entity.type
_entity.pdbx_description
1 polymer ?
#
loop_
_entity_poly.entity_id
_entity_poly.type
_entity_poly.pdbx_seq_one_letter_code
_entity_poly.pdbx_strand_id
1 'polypeptide(L)'
;MNCQPIVAPDPLNFGVTLSFDNPGGGIGTADVTSARFLLAGVEQVSFDLSPASFGPLDAGDMTTANATKVDGTATPQDGCQTLLCGSDYDVEITLDVDGTEIVATTTVTVECAF
;
A
#
# COMPACT_ATOMS: atom_id res chain seq x y z
N MET A 1 3.68 -13.38 -26.25
CA MET A 1 4.27 -13.54 -24.90
C MET A 1 3.18 -14.08 -24.01
N ASN A 2 3.33 -15.31 -23.48
CA ASN A 2 2.42 -15.87 -22.48
C ASN A 2 2.86 -15.30 -21.13
N CYS A 3 2.32 -14.14 -20.75
CA CYS A 3 2.42 -13.69 -19.37
C CYS A 3 1.56 -14.65 -18.56
N GLN A 4 2.16 -15.47 -17.69
CA GLN A 4 1.35 -16.20 -16.72
C GLN A 4 0.73 -15.12 -15.83
N PRO A 5 -0.60 -14.95 -15.84
CA PRO A 5 -1.24 -14.00 -14.94
C PRO A 5 -0.87 -14.37 -13.50
N ILE A 6 -0.95 -13.42 -12.57
CA ILE A 6 -1.02 -13.71 -11.14
C ILE A 6 -1.92 -14.93 -10.99
N VAL A 7 -1.32 -16.09 -10.69
CA VAL A 7 -2.04 -17.36 -10.67
C VAL A 7 -3.03 -17.21 -9.53
N ALA A 8 -4.32 -17.17 -9.84
CA ALA A 8 -5.38 -16.84 -8.90
C ALA A 8 -5.35 -17.67 -7.59
N PRO A 9 -5.92 -17.18 -6.47
CA PRO A 9 -6.29 -15.80 -6.14
C PRO A 9 -5.07 -15.02 -5.62
N ASP A 10 -5.20 -13.69 -5.60
CA ASP A 10 -4.28 -12.74 -4.98
C ASP A 10 -3.43 -13.34 -3.83
N PRO A 11 -2.14 -13.69 -4.09
CA PRO A 11 -1.41 -14.60 -3.22
C PRO A 11 -0.86 -13.93 -1.96
N LEU A 12 -1.09 -12.62 -1.79
CA LEU A 12 -0.45 -11.81 -0.78
C LEU A 12 -1.44 -11.31 0.25
N ASN A 13 -1.29 -11.80 1.46
CA ASN A 13 -2.00 -11.28 2.62
C ASN A 13 -0.96 -10.70 3.59
N PHE A 14 -0.98 -9.38 3.75
CA PHE A 14 -0.09 -8.70 4.70
C PHE A 14 -0.79 -7.49 5.32
N GLY A 15 -0.28 -7.10 6.48
CA GLY A 15 -0.65 -5.89 7.17
C GLY A 15 0.54 -4.93 7.26
N VAL A 16 0.24 -3.65 7.32
CA VAL A 16 1.21 -2.56 7.49
C VAL A 16 0.79 -1.70 8.69
N THR A 17 1.78 -1.19 9.40
CA THR A 17 1.59 -0.13 10.39
C THR A 17 2.09 1.17 9.77
N LEU A 18 1.18 2.11 9.57
CA LEU A 18 1.43 3.45 9.05
C LEU A 18 1.65 4.39 10.23
N SER A 19 2.69 5.23 10.16
CA SER A 19 2.93 6.29 11.13
C SER A 19 3.02 7.62 10.38
N PHE A 20 2.19 8.58 10.78
CA PHE A 20 2.06 9.87 10.11
C PHE A 20 1.52 10.93 11.08
N ASP A 21 1.77 12.19 10.78
CA ASP A 21 1.21 13.35 11.47
C ASP A 21 0.07 13.98 10.66
N ASN A 22 -0.81 14.73 11.33
CA ASN A 22 -1.73 15.66 10.67
C ASN A 22 -1.06 17.04 10.58
N PRO A 23 -0.45 17.43 9.44
CA PRO A 23 0.20 18.73 9.29
C PRO A 23 -0.80 19.89 9.17
N GLY A 24 -2.10 19.58 9.04
CA GLY A 24 -3.20 20.52 8.90
C GLY A 24 -3.39 21.43 10.11
N GLY A 25 -4.11 22.53 9.90
CA GLY A 25 -4.43 23.50 10.95
C GLY A 25 -5.66 23.14 11.79
N GLY A 26 -6.33 22.02 11.48
CA GLY A 26 -7.56 21.59 12.12
C GLY A 26 -7.72 20.07 12.15
N ILE A 27 -8.89 19.61 12.60
CA ILE A 27 -9.23 18.19 12.63
C ILE A 27 -9.34 17.66 11.20
N GLY A 28 -8.60 16.60 10.88
CA GLY A 28 -8.55 16.00 9.55
C GLY A 28 -8.76 14.49 9.55
N THR A 29 -8.86 13.93 8.35
CA THR A 29 -8.73 12.49 8.07
C THR A 29 -7.45 12.25 7.28
N ALA A 30 -6.90 11.05 7.41
CA ALA A 30 -5.86 10.55 6.53
C ALA A 30 -6.43 9.48 5.61
N ASP A 31 -6.53 9.79 4.33
CA ASP A 31 -7.16 8.95 3.32
C ASP A 31 -6.09 8.28 2.45
N VAL A 32 -6.18 6.95 2.29
CA VAL A 32 -5.29 6.21 1.40
C VAL A 32 -5.63 6.55 -0.04
N THR A 33 -4.70 7.20 -0.74
CA THR A 33 -4.87 7.59 -2.14
C THR A 33 -4.20 6.62 -3.11
N SER A 34 -3.14 5.94 -2.68
CA SER A 34 -2.54 4.84 -3.44
C SER A 34 -1.79 3.87 -2.55
N ALA A 35 -1.72 2.61 -2.97
CA ALA A 35 -0.81 1.61 -2.41
C ALA A 35 -0.28 0.72 -3.55
N ARG A 36 1.04 0.52 -3.57
CA ARG A 36 1.72 -0.17 -4.66
C ARG A 36 2.99 -0.88 -4.22
N PHE A 37 3.32 -1.93 -4.97
CA PHE A 37 4.61 -2.60 -4.93
C PHE A 37 5.52 -2.01 -6.00
N LEU A 38 6.74 -1.68 -5.61
CA LEU A 38 7.80 -1.18 -6.46
C LEU A 38 8.96 -2.19 -6.47
N LEU A 39 9.57 -2.36 -7.64
CA LEU A 39 10.85 -3.05 -7.78
C LEU A 39 11.84 -2.09 -8.42
N ALA A 40 12.92 -1.78 -7.70
CA ALA A 40 13.90 -0.78 -8.13
C ALA A 40 13.26 0.57 -8.54
N GLY A 41 12.23 1.00 -7.81
CA GLY A 41 11.48 2.24 -8.07
C GLY A 41 10.45 2.18 -9.20
N VAL A 42 10.24 1.02 -9.83
CA VAL A 42 9.22 0.83 -10.88
C VAL A 42 8.01 0.12 -10.29
N GLU A 43 6.83 0.72 -10.42
CA GLU A 43 5.56 0.11 -10.00
C GLU A 43 5.34 -1.21 -10.72
N GLN A 44 5.04 -2.26 -9.95
CA GLN A 44 4.76 -3.59 -10.48
C GLN A 44 3.27 -3.91 -10.35
N VAL A 45 2.72 -3.66 -9.17
CA VAL A 45 1.35 -4.02 -8.78
C VAL A 45 0.78 -2.93 -7.88
N SER A 46 -0.43 -2.46 -8.17
CA SER A 46 -1.24 -1.64 -7.26
C SER A 46 -2.25 -2.50 -6.50
N PHE A 47 -2.70 -2.04 -5.34
CA PHE A 47 -3.68 -2.76 -4.51
C PHE A 47 -4.41 -1.79 -3.57
N ASP A 48 -5.50 -2.26 -2.96
CA ASP A 48 -6.26 -1.48 -1.97
C ASP A 48 -5.91 -1.89 -0.54
N LEU A 49 -6.11 -0.96 0.40
CA LEU A 49 -5.94 -1.16 1.85
C LEU A 49 -7.28 -0.99 2.58
N SER A 50 -7.43 -1.72 3.70
CA SER A 50 -8.55 -1.57 4.63
C SER A 50 -8.04 -1.38 6.06
N PRO A 51 -8.51 -0.36 6.80
CA PRO A 51 -9.39 0.70 6.32
C PRO A 51 -8.68 1.63 5.33
N ALA A 52 -9.44 2.25 4.42
CA ALA A 52 -8.92 3.21 3.43
C ALA A 52 -8.83 4.65 3.98
N SER A 53 -9.27 4.88 5.22
CA SER A 53 -9.29 6.19 5.87
C SER A 53 -9.08 6.04 7.37
N PHE A 54 -8.37 7.00 7.97
CA PHE A 54 -8.06 7.04 9.39
C PHE A 54 -8.44 8.40 9.98
N GLY A 55 -8.94 8.39 11.21
CA GLY A 55 -9.28 9.59 11.96
C GLY A 55 -10.66 9.55 12.59
N PRO A 56 -11.16 10.71 13.08
CA PRO A 56 -10.54 12.04 12.99
C PRO A 56 -9.23 12.17 13.78
N LEU A 57 -8.36 13.09 13.37
CA LEU A 57 -7.06 13.38 13.98
C LEU A 57 -6.94 14.88 14.27
N ASP A 58 -6.49 15.26 15.47
CA ASP A 58 -6.24 16.66 15.81
C ASP A 58 -5.00 17.19 15.06
N ALA A 59 -4.92 18.52 14.93
CA ALA A 59 -3.80 19.19 14.26
C ALA A 59 -2.47 18.94 15.00
N GLY A 60 -1.45 18.49 14.28
CA GLY A 60 -0.11 18.21 14.81
C GLY A 60 0.02 16.89 15.58
N ASP A 61 -1.06 16.10 15.70
CA ASP A 61 -1.00 14.81 16.35
C ASP A 61 -0.27 13.78 15.49
N MET A 62 0.64 13.03 16.13
CA MET A 62 1.32 11.90 15.51
C MET A 62 0.53 10.63 15.82
N THR A 63 0.19 9.89 14.76
CA THR A 63 -0.69 8.73 14.84
C THR A 63 -0.03 7.50 14.25
N THR A 64 -0.38 6.34 14.80
CA THR A 64 -0.07 5.04 14.20
C THR A 64 -1.37 4.30 13.90
N ALA A 65 -1.51 3.82 12.67
CA ALA A 65 -2.68 3.07 12.24
C ALA A 65 -2.28 1.78 11.51
N ASN A 66 -3.08 0.73 11.70
CA ASN A 66 -2.88 -0.52 11.00
C ASN A 66 -3.81 -0.60 9.79
N ALA A 67 -3.26 -1.04 8.67
CA ALA A 67 -4.01 -1.33 7.46
C ALA A 67 -3.67 -2.74 6.97
N THR A 68 -4.64 -3.41 6.40
CA THR A 68 -4.45 -4.70 5.75
C THR A 68 -4.75 -4.57 4.27
N LYS A 69 -3.94 -5.21 3.44
CA LYS A 69 -4.25 -5.32 2.02
C LYS A 69 -5.60 -6.01 1.82
N VAL A 70 -6.40 -5.50 0.89
CA VAL A 70 -7.69 -6.07 0.52
C VAL A 70 -7.48 -7.22 -0.47
N ASP A 71 -7.98 -8.40 -0.12
CA ASP A 71 -7.89 -9.59 -0.97
C ASP A 71 -8.57 -9.36 -2.33
N GLY A 72 -7.87 -9.72 -3.41
CA GLY A 72 -8.40 -9.67 -4.77
C GLY A 72 -8.28 -8.31 -5.46
N THR A 73 -7.58 -7.34 -4.85
CA THR A 73 -7.44 -5.97 -5.40
C THR A 73 -6.11 -5.75 -6.13
N ALA A 74 -5.17 -6.71 -6.02
CA ALA A 74 -3.88 -6.63 -6.69
C ALA A 74 -4.01 -6.56 -8.22
N THR A 75 -3.52 -5.47 -8.82
CA THR A 75 -3.58 -5.20 -10.25
C THR A 75 -2.18 -4.94 -10.83
N PRO A 76 -1.69 -5.78 -11.76
CA PRO A 76 -0.46 -5.56 -12.53
C PRO A 76 -0.42 -4.24 -13.31
N GLN A 77 0.70 -3.52 -13.30
CA GLN A 77 0.85 -2.25 -14.03
C GLN A 77 0.64 -2.42 -15.56
N ASP A 78 1.29 -3.40 -16.17
CA ASP A 78 1.23 -3.63 -17.64
C ASP A 78 0.43 -4.89 -18.01
N GLY A 79 -0.43 -5.40 -17.11
CA GLY A 79 -1.13 -6.68 -17.29
C GLY A 79 -0.21 -7.93 -17.28
N CYS A 80 1.11 -7.72 -17.21
CA CYS A 80 2.14 -8.75 -17.24
C CYS A 80 3.17 -8.62 -16.11
N GLN A 81 3.36 -7.43 -15.52
CA GLN A 81 4.27 -7.26 -14.39
C GLN A 81 3.65 -7.92 -13.15
N THR A 82 4.32 -8.94 -12.62
CA THR A 82 3.85 -9.69 -11.46
C THR A 82 4.89 -9.70 -10.36
N LEU A 83 4.45 -10.05 -9.16
CA LEU A 83 5.33 -10.20 -8.02
C LEU A 83 6.00 -11.58 -8.08
N LEU A 84 7.32 -11.59 -7.92
CA LEU A 84 8.16 -12.76 -7.97
C LEU A 84 8.33 -13.31 -6.55
N CYS A 85 8.05 -14.61 -6.39
CA CYS A 85 8.26 -15.32 -5.14
C CYS A 85 9.73 -15.20 -4.67
N GLY A 86 9.92 -14.94 -3.38
CA GLY A 86 11.23 -14.79 -2.75
C GLY A 86 11.96 -13.49 -3.08
N SER A 87 11.30 -12.54 -3.77
CA SER A 87 11.88 -11.23 -4.05
C SER A 87 11.38 -10.19 -3.05
N ASP A 88 12.24 -9.21 -2.77
CA ASP A 88 11.92 -8.05 -1.96
C ASP A 88 11.32 -6.96 -2.84
N TYR A 89 10.19 -6.42 -2.40
CA TYR A 89 9.52 -5.30 -3.02
C TYR A 89 9.35 -4.16 -2.01
N ASP A 90 9.51 -2.94 -2.48
CA ASP A 90 9.13 -1.77 -1.70
C ASP A 90 7.62 -1.58 -1.82
N VAL A 91 6.93 -1.61 -0.69
CA VAL A 91 5.54 -1.19 -0.58
C VAL A 91 5.53 0.30 -0.32
N GLU A 92 4.96 1.05 -1.26
CA GLU A 92 4.74 2.49 -1.14
C GLU A 92 3.24 2.75 -0.94
N ILE A 93 2.91 3.50 0.10
CA ILE A 93 1.55 3.87 0.47
C ILE A 93 1.51 5.38 0.57
N THR A 94 0.56 5.98 -0.13
CA THR A 94 0.34 7.43 -0.13
C THR A 94 -0.94 7.74 0.62
N LEU A 95 -0.83 8.67 1.56
CA LEU A 95 -1.94 9.23 2.33
C LEU A 95 -2.15 10.69 1.92
N ASP A 96 -3.39 11.11 1.77
CA ASP A 96 -3.78 12.52 1.78
C ASP A 96 -4.27 12.88 3.17
N VAL A 97 -3.59 13.81 3.83
CA VAL A 97 -3.92 14.29 5.17
C VAL A 97 -4.14 15.80 5.09
N ASP A 98 -5.41 16.21 5.11
CA ASP A 98 -5.83 17.61 4.99
C ASP A 98 -5.22 18.34 3.75
N GLY A 99 -5.13 17.63 2.61
CA GLY A 99 -4.56 18.16 1.37
C GLY A 99 -3.03 18.05 1.28
N THR A 100 -2.38 17.44 2.27
CA THR A 100 -0.94 17.16 2.26
C THR A 100 -0.67 15.69 1.97
N GLU A 101 0.18 15.44 0.98
CA GLU A 101 0.58 14.09 0.63
C GLU A 101 1.69 13.56 1.55
N ILE A 102 1.45 12.41 2.17
CA ILE A 102 2.43 11.69 3.00
C ILE A 102 2.70 10.34 2.36
N VAL A 103 3.97 10.06 2.06
CA VAL A 103 4.40 8.79 1.47
C VAL A 103 5.12 7.95 2.51
N ALA A 104 4.61 6.75 2.75
CA ALA A 104 5.22 5.74 3.59
C ALA A 104 5.77 4.62 2.72
N THR A 105 7.04 4.24 2.94
CA THR A 105 7.68 3.14 2.22
C THR A 105 8.20 2.10 3.22
N THR A 106 7.95 0.82 2.94
CA THR A 106 8.52 -0.31 3.67
C THR A 106 8.89 -1.40 2.70
N THR A 107 9.85 -2.25 3.05
CA THR A 107 10.20 -3.41 2.22
C THR A 107 9.50 -4.65 2.74
N VAL A 108 8.94 -5.46 1.83
CA VAL A 108 8.35 -6.77 2.15
C VAL A 108 8.90 -7.84 1.22
N THR A 109 9.19 -9.01 1.77
CA THR A 109 9.54 -10.19 0.99
C THR A 109 8.26 -10.90 0.57
N VAL A 110 8.09 -11.14 -0.73
CA VAL A 110 6.94 -11.87 -1.25
C VAL A 110 7.15 -13.37 -1.03
N GLU A 111 6.52 -13.92 0.01
CA GLU A 111 6.50 -15.36 0.25
C GLU A 111 5.32 -16.01 -0.48
N CYS A 112 5.61 -17.07 -1.24
CA CYS A 112 4.58 -17.85 -1.92
C CYS A 112 4.38 -19.17 -1.17
N ALA A 113 3.13 -19.46 -0.80
CA ALA A 113 2.74 -20.77 -0.32
C ALA A 113 2.58 -21.72 -1.52
N PHE A 114 3.38 -22.80 -1.55
CA PHE A 114 3.32 -23.86 -2.55
C PHE A 114 2.54 -25.07 -2.03
#